data_AF-A0A1Y1LPY5-F1
#
_entry.id   AF-A0A1Y1LPY5-F1
#
_cell.length_a   1.000
_cell.length_b   1.000
_cell.length_c   1.000
_cell.angle_alpha   90.00
_cell.angle_beta   90.00
_cell.angle_gamma   90.00
#
_symmetry.space_group_name_H-M   'P 1'
#
loop_
_entity.id
_entity.type
_entity.pdbx_description
1 polymer ?
#
loop_
_entity_poly.entity_id
_entity_poly.type
_entity_poly.pdbx_seq_one_letter_code
_entity_poly.pdbx_strand_id
1 'polypeptide(L)'
;FDSIFQLFLSAVYDSKELPKACSELKSNLFFEMLLHTSCKGITRHTYYTRAILLQNIFPSKQGIYNSAFINCEVTVGHLCTKLFSTTPTLVETSICNRGCTPRVKNFPAIQIQNSFLGSEKWEDEIENQFLLGTTSCSRQDCNGEESTSSPRPGKYLNCIVVRSGSDVMKSYYLSVCPPDRPSRTFNRRTFLLRDF
;
A
#
# COMPACT_ATOMS: atom_id res chain seq x y z
N PHE A 1 -10.05 9.65 3.98
CA PHE A 1 -10.35 8.23 4.31
C PHE A 1 -11.50 7.71 3.48
N ASP A 2 -12.69 8.33 3.58
CA ASP A 2 -13.90 7.80 2.96
C ASP A 2 -13.78 7.62 1.44
N SER A 3 -13.09 8.52 0.72
CA SER A 3 -12.80 8.34 -0.70
C SER A 3 -11.94 7.10 -1.00
N ILE A 4 -10.91 6.82 -0.19
CA ILE A 4 -10.08 5.62 -0.33
C ILE A 4 -10.93 4.38 -0.05
N PHE A 5 -11.73 4.42 1.01
CA PHE A 5 -12.62 3.33 1.36
C PHE A 5 -13.62 3.02 0.24
N GLN A 6 -14.29 4.04 -0.32
CA GLN A 6 -15.24 3.86 -1.42
C GLN A 6 -14.57 3.31 -2.67
N LEU A 7 -13.37 3.78 -3.01
CA LEU A 7 -12.63 3.26 -4.17
C LEU A 7 -12.30 1.77 -4.04
N PHE A 8 -11.84 1.34 -2.86
CA PHE A 8 -11.59 -0.08 -2.61
C PHE A 8 -12.89 -0.89 -2.48
N LEU A 9 -13.97 -0.30 -1.96
CA LEU A 9 -15.25 -0.97 -1.86
C LEU A 9 -15.84 -1.24 -3.25
N SER A 10 -15.82 -0.26 -4.15
CA SER A 10 -16.19 -0.45 -5.57
C SER A 10 -15.34 -1.52 -6.23
N ALA A 11 -14.03 -1.53 -5.97
CA ALA A 11 -13.13 -2.57 -6.46
C ALA A 11 -13.54 -3.99 -6.04
N VAL A 12 -13.94 -4.15 -4.78
CA VAL A 12 -14.39 -5.43 -4.23
C VAL A 12 -15.66 -5.93 -4.93
N TYR A 13 -16.54 -5.02 -5.37
CA TYR A 13 -17.72 -5.38 -6.17
C TYR A 13 -17.38 -5.72 -7.63
N ASP A 14 -16.41 -5.02 -8.22
CA ASP A 14 -16.07 -5.16 -9.63
C ASP A 14 -15.15 -6.36 -9.93
N SER A 15 -14.45 -6.89 -8.92
CA SER A 15 -13.50 -8.02 -9.06
C SER A 15 -13.99 -9.27 -8.35
N LYS A 16 -13.84 -10.44 -9.02
CA LYS A 16 -14.12 -11.75 -8.41
C LYS A 16 -13.00 -12.22 -7.48
N GLU A 17 -11.81 -11.65 -7.63
CA GLU A 17 -10.58 -12.03 -6.93
C GLU A 17 -10.35 -11.21 -5.66
N LEU A 18 -10.76 -9.93 -5.66
CA LEU A 18 -10.55 -9.03 -4.53
C LEU A 18 -11.25 -9.44 -3.22
N PRO A 19 -12.48 -10.00 -3.22
CA PRO A 19 -13.06 -10.55 -2.00
C PRO A 19 -12.21 -11.66 -1.37
N LYS A 20 -11.60 -12.53 -2.21
CA LYS A 20 -10.71 -13.60 -1.72
C LYS A 20 -9.44 -13.01 -1.11
N ALA A 21 -8.83 -12.04 -1.80
CA ALA A 21 -7.67 -11.31 -1.32
C ALA A 21 -7.94 -10.63 0.05
N CYS A 22 -9.06 -9.90 0.17
CA CYS A 22 -9.42 -9.24 1.41
C CYS A 22 -9.65 -10.24 2.55
N SER A 23 -10.16 -11.44 2.25
CA SER A 23 -10.41 -12.49 3.25
C SER A 23 -9.11 -13.04 3.83
N GLU A 24 -8.10 -13.21 2.98
CA GLU A 24 -6.75 -13.61 3.39
C GLU A 24 -6.04 -12.50 4.20
N LEU A 25 -6.41 -11.24 3.99
CA LEU A 25 -5.87 -10.07 4.67
C LEU A 25 -6.73 -9.56 5.84
N LYS A 26 -7.74 -10.29 6.27
CA LYS A 26 -8.71 -9.83 7.29
C LYS A 26 -8.10 -9.50 8.65
N SER A 27 -6.84 -9.87 8.90
CA SER A 27 -6.08 -9.43 10.08
C SER A 27 -5.84 -7.92 10.08
N ASN A 28 -5.91 -7.26 8.91
CA ASN A 28 -5.92 -5.82 8.78
C ASN A 28 -7.37 -5.31 8.76
N LEU A 29 -7.69 -4.44 9.73
CA LEU A 29 -9.03 -3.89 9.96
C LEU A 29 -9.63 -3.16 8.74
N PHE A 30 -8.80 -2.60 7.86
CA PHE A 30 -9.30 -1.96 6.65
C PHE A 30 -9.92 -2.97 5.68
N PHE A 31 -9.25 -4.11 5.45
CA PHE A 31 -9.77 -5.17 4.58
C PHE A 31 -10.95 -5.93 5.21
N GLU A 32 -10.94 -6.11 6.54
CA GLU A 32 -12.10 -6.61 7.27
C GLU A 32 -13.33 -5.71 7.06
N MET A 33 -13.16 -4.40 7.22
CA MET A 33 -14.23 -3.43 7.04
C MET A 33 -14.77 -3.40 5.60
N LEU A 34 -13.90 -3.54 4.60
CA LEU A 34 -14.28 -3.67 3.18
C LEU A 34 -15.16 -4.89 2.94
N LEU A 35 -14.74 -6.07 3.43
CA LEU A 35 -15.51 -7.30 3.31
C LEU A 35 -16.85 -7.21 4.02
N HIS A 36 -16.85 -6.75 5.27
CA HIS A 36 -18.08 -6.59 6.03
C HIS A 36 -19.06 -5.70 5.27
N THR A 37 -18.59 -4.56 4.77
CA THR A 37 -19.43 -3.60 4.05
C THR A 37 -19.90 -4.16 2.72
N SER A 38 -19.07 -4.92 1.99
CA SER A 38 -19.49 -5.54 0.73
C SER A 38 -20.65 -6.53 0.90
N CYS A 39 -20.70 -7.23 2.06
CA CYS A 39 -21.71 -8.24 2.34
C CYS A 39 -22.96 -7.68 3.04
N LYS A 40 -22.80 -6.70 3.92
CA LYS A 40 -23.86 -6.23 4.85
C LYS A 40 -24.22 -4.76 4.69
N GLY A 41 -23.56 -4.05 3.77
CA GLY A 41 -23.67 -2.60 3.66
C GLY A 41 -23.02 -1.86 4.83
N ILE A 42 -23.26 -0.54 4.88
CA ILE A 42 -22.75 0.32 5.96
C ILE A 42 -23.59 0.08 7.21
N THR A 43 -22.93 -0.33 8.29
CA THR A 43 -23.59 -0.63 9.57
C THR A 43 -22.89 0.10 10.71
N ARG A 44 -23.43 -0.02 11.93
CA ARG A 44 -22.77 0.47 13.15
C ARG A 44 -21.34 -0.08 13.29
N HIS A 45 -21.11 -1.34 12.90
CA HIS A 45 -19.78 -1.94 12.88
C HIS A 45 -18.81 -1.18 11.97
N THR A 46 -19.25 -0.83 10.75
CA THR A 46 -18.44 -0.05 9.79
C THR A 46 -17.98 1.29 10.40
N TYR A 47 -18.88 2.02 11.07
CA TYR A 47 -18.53 3.27 11.73
C TYR A 47 -17.56 3.08 12.89
N TYR A 48 -17.73 2.01 13.68
CA TYR A 48 -16.86 1.68 14.80
C TYR A 48 -15.45 1.30 14.33
N THR A 49 -15.33 0.40 13.35
CA THR A 49 -14.04 0.01 12.76
C THR A 49 -13.32 1.20 12.13
N ARG A 50 -14.05 2.09 11.45
CA ARG A 50 -13.50 3.36 10.93
C ARG A 50 -12.92 4.22 12.04
N ALA A 51 -13.62 4.38 13.17
CA ALA A 51 -13.11 5.16 14.30
C ALA A 51 -11.81 4.57 14.88
N ILE A 52 -11.75 3.24 15.06
CA ILE A 52 -10.54 2.54 15.52
C ILE A 52 -9.37 2.77 14.55
N LEU A 53 -9.62 2.59 13.25
CA LEU A 53 -8.60 2.80 12.22
C LEU A 53 -8.02 4.22 12.30
N LEU A 54 -8.88 5.24 12.33
CA LEU A 54 -8.45 6.63 12.37
C LEU A 54 -7.71 6.97 13.67
N GLN A 55 -8.17 6.47 14.82
CA GLN A 55 -7.50 6.68 16.11
C GLN A 55 -6.11 6.03 16.17
N ASN A 56 -5.90 4.90 15.49
CA ASN A 56 -4.59 4.26 15.42
C ASN A 56 -3.63 5.00 14.47
N ILE A 57 -4.16 5.76 13.51
CA ILE A 57 -3.37 6.50 12.53
C ILE A 57 -3.01 7.89 13.04
N PHE A 58 -3.97 8.56 13.67
CA PHE A 58 -3.85 9.95 14.11
C PHE A 58 -3.78 10.02 15.63
N PRO A 59 -2.78 10.73 16.19
CA PRO A 59 -2.72 10.91 17.63
C PRO A 59 -3.97 11.64 18.12
N SER A 60 -4.63 11.08 19.14
CA SER A 60 -5.74 11.72 19.80
C SER A 60 -5.25 12.81 20.75
N LYS A 61 -5.86 13.99 20.68
CA LYS A 61 -5.71 15.04 21.67
C LYS A 61 -6.95 15.07 22.55
N GLN A 62 -6.76 15.32 23.84
CA GLN A 62 -7.88 15.49 24.75
C GLN A 62 -8.62 16.78 24.42
N GLY A 63 -9.92 16.65 24.22
CA GLY A 63 -10.84 17.73 23.96
C GLY A 63 -11.53 18.25 25.22
N ILE A 64 -12.48 19.15 25.00
CA ILE A 64 -13.34 19.68 26.07
C ILE A 64 -14.43 18.63 26.37
N TYR A 65 -14.77 18.44 27.64
CA TYR A 65 -15.83 17.52 28.11
C TYR A 65 -15.64 16.04 27.71
N ASN A 66 -14.47 15.46 28.02
CA ASN A 66 -14.15 14.04 27.74
C ASN A 66 -14.25 13.63 26.25
N SER A 67 -14.30 14.59 25.33
CA SER A 67 -14.18 14.33 23.90
C SER A 67 -12.71 14.14 23.52
N ALA A 68 -12.47 13.38 22.45
CA ALA A 68 -11.15 13.26 21.84
C ALA A 68 -11.19 13.88 20.43
N PHE A 69 -10.20 14.70 20.11
CA PHE A 69 -10.02 15.26 18.77
C PHE A 69 -8.86 14.55 18.09
N ILE A 70 -9.06 14.17 16.83
CA ILE A 70 -8.02 13.65 15.96
C ILE A 70 -7.82 14.62 14.81
N ASN A 71 -6.59 15.10 14.60
CA ASN A 71 -6.28 15.86 13.40
C ASN A 71 -6.06 14.86 12.25
N CYS A 72 -6.99 14.83 11.31
CA CYS A 72 -6.97 13.93 10.15
C CYS A 72 -6.40 14.59 8.88
N GLU A 73 -5.84 15.80 8.97
CA GLU A 73 -5.17 16.45 7.84
C GLU A 73 -3.94 15.66 7.42
N VAL A 74 -4.01 15.06 6.24
CA VAL A 74 -2.98 14.13 5.79
C VAL A 74 -2.97 14.02 4.27
N THR A 75 -1.80 13.74 3.71
CA THR A 75 -1.72 13.33 2.31
C THR A 75 -2.31 11.93 2.13
N VAL A 76 -2.92 11.67 0.98
CA VAL A 76 -3.39 10.31 0.65
C VAL A 76 -2.26 9.29 0.77
N GLY A 77 -1.06 9.63 0.28
CA GLY A 77 0.09 8.74 0.32
C GLY A 77 0.35 8.25 1.75
N HIS A 78 0.42 9.17 2.70
CA HIS A 78 0.61 8.83 4.10
C HIS A 78 -0.55 7.99 4.66
N LEU A 79 -1.80 8.32 4.34
CA LEU A 79 -2.94 7.53 4.80
C LEU A 79 -2.91 6.09 4.28
N CYS A 80 -2.65 5.89 2.98
CA CYS A 80 -2.47 4.56 2.40
C CYS A 80 -1.28 3.83 3.02
N THR A 81 -0.15 4.51 3.24
CA THR A 81 1.01 3.91 3.90
C THR A 81 0.66 3.35 5.28
N LYS A 82 -0.18 4.06 6.03
CA LYS A 82 -0.64 3.60 7.35
C LYS A 82 -1.65 2.46 7.24
N LEU A 83 -2.64 2.58 6.36
CA LEU A 83 -3.68 1.55 6.16
C LEU A 83 -3.11 0.21 5.68
N PHE A 84 -2.08 0.22 4.83
CA PHE A 84 -1.49 -0.99 4.24
C PHE A 84 -0.15 -1.40 4.88
N SER A 85 0.18 -0.83 6.04
CA SER A 85 1.50 -1.02 6.70
C SER A 85 1.85 -2.49 6.97
N THR A 86 0.85 -3.33 7.24
CA THR A 86 1.01 -4.78 7.49
C THR A 86 0.96 -5.63 6.22
N THR A 87 0.65 -5.01 5.07
CA THR A 87 0.45 -5.69 3.79
C THR A 87 1.25 -4.96 2.71
N PRO A 88 2.59 -5.03 2.77
CA PRO A 88 3.43 -4.27 1.88
C PRO A 88 3.23 -4.66 0.42
N THR A 89 3.27 -3.64 -0.43
CA THR A 89 3.20 -3.74 -1.89
C THR A 89 4.50 -4.24 -2.48
N LEU A 90 5.61 -3.72 -1.97
CA LEU A 90 6.95 -4.14 -2.35
C LEU A 90 7.80 -4.30 -1.08
N VAL A 91 8.73 -5.25 -1.13
CA VAL A 91 9.69 -5.52 -0.07
C VAL A 91 11.09 -5.48 -0.66
N GLU A 92 11.87 -4.50 -0.23
CA GLU A 92 13.28 -4.37 -0.56
C GLU A 92 14.13 -5.00 0.55
N THR A 93 15.18 -5.73 0.16
CA THR A 93 16.16 -6.27 1.10
C THR A 93 17.55 -5.80 0.71
N SER A 94 18.25 -5.21 1.66
CA SER A 94 19.66 -4.82 1.53
C SER A 94 20.51 -5.76 2.38
N ILE A 95 21.59 -6.29 1.79
CA ILE A 95 22.48 -7.25 2.44
C ILE A 95 23.88 -6.64 2.52
N CYS A 96 24.47 -6.69 3.72
CA CYS A 96 25.83 -6.22 3.94
C CYS A 96 26.86 -7.34 3.67
N ASN A 97 27.94 -7.00 2.97
CA ASN A 97 29.04 -7.94 2.70
C ASN A 97 29.89 -8.31 3.93
N ARG A 98 29.72 -7.62 5.07
CA ARG A 98 30.43 -7.89 6.34
C ARG A 98 29.58 -8.65 7.37
N GLY A 99 28.45 -9.22 6.97
CA GLY A 99 27.63 -10.06 7.86
C GLY A 99 26.71 -9.31 8.82
N CYS A 100 26.47 -8.00 8.60
CA CYS A 100 25.39 -7.31 9.30
C CYS A 100 24.04 -7.94 8.95
N THR A 101 23.09 -7.92 9.90
CA THR A 101 21.74 -8.42 9.65
C THR A 101 21.12 -7.66 8.47
N PRO A 102 20.49 -8.36 7.51
CA PRO A 102 19.85 -7.72 6.36
C PRO A 102 18.83 -6.67 6.79
N ARG A 103 18.78 -5.56 6.05
CA ARG A 103 17.79 -4.51 6.25
C ARG A 103 16.62 -4.79 5.31
N VAL A 104 15.41 -4.85 5.87
CA VAL A 104 14.17 -5.03 5.10
C VAL A 104 13.40 -3.72 5.11
N LYS A 105 13.11 -3.19 3.93
CA LYS A 105 12.29 -1.98 3.76
C LYS A 105 10.98 -2.36 3.08
N ASN A 106 9.89 -2.10 3.79
CA ASN A 106 8.54 -2.35 3.33
C ASN A 106 7.98 -1.08 2.67
N PHE A 107 7.37 -1.25 1.50
CA PHE A 107 6.68 -0.19 0.78
C PHE A 107 5.20 -0.55 0.72
N PRO A 108 4.37 -0.05 1.66
CA PRO A 108 2.94 -0.33 1.69
C PRO A 108 2.17 0.10 0.45
N ALA A 109 2.58 1.22 -0.14
CA ALA A 109 2.00 1.75 -1.37
C ALA A 109 3.12 2.39 -2.20
N ILE A 110 2.98 2.33 -3.52
CA ILE A 110 3.87 3.00 -4.47
C ILE A 110 3.11 4.05 -5.26
N GLN A 111 3.80 5.08 -5.72
CA GLN A 111 3.22 6.10 -6.58
C GLN A 111 3.64 5.84 -8.01
N ILE A 112 2.68 5.81 -8.93
CA ILE A 112 2.95 5.62 -10.36
C ILE A 112 2.36 6.79 -11.11
N GLN A 113 3.12 7.35 -12.03
CA GLN A 113 2.60 8.38 -12.92
C GLN A 113 1.55 7.78 -13.86
N ASN A 114 0.45 8.50 -14.06
CA ASN A 114 -0.67 8.04 -14.89
C ASN A 114 -0.25 7.67 -16.32
N SER A 115 0.76 8.36 -16.88
CA SER A 115 1.32 8.08 -18.20
C SER A 115 1.88 6.67 -18.36
N PHE A 116 2.26 6.03 -17.26
CA PHE A 116 2.82 4.67 -17.28
C PHE A 116 1.76 3.59 -17.07
N LEU A 117 0.56 3.94 -16.61
CA LEU A 117 -0.52 2.96 -16.48
C LEU A 117 -0.88 2.37 -17.85
N GLY A 118 -0.86 1.04 -17.93
CA GLY A 118 -1.16 0.32 -19.17
C GLY A 118 -0.02 0.33 -20.19
N SER A 119 1.08 1.05 -19.93
CA SER A 119 2.31 0.90 -20.73
C SER A 119 2.94 -0.47 -20.48
N GLU A 120 3.75 -0.96 -21.42
CA GLU A 120 4.56 -2.16 -21.20
C GLU A 120 5.75 -1.92 -20.26
N LYS A 121 6.07 -0.65 -19.99
CA LYS A 121 7.26 -0.21 -19.22
C LYS A 121 6.96 0.21 -17.80
N TRP A 122 5.74 -0.02 -17.31
CA TRP A 122 5.36 0.38 -15.95
C TRP A 122 6.19 -0.33 -14.88
N GLU A 123 6.65 -1.55 -15.16
CA GLU A 123 7.55 -2.32 -14.28
C GLU A 123 8.92 -1.63 -14.20
N ASP A 124 9.47 -1.21 -15.34
CA ASP A 124 10.74 -0.45 -15.40
C ASP A 124 10.63 0.85 -14.59
N GLU A 125 9.51 1.56 -14.68
CA GLU A 125 9.27 2.78 -13.91
C GLU A 125 9.22 2.51 -12.40
N ILE A 126 8.62 1.40 -11.98
CA ILE A 126 8.67 0.97 -10.57
C ILE A 126 10.12 0.70 -10.19
N GLU A 127 10.86 -0.12 -10.95
CA GLU A 127 12.25 -0.45 -10.65
C GLU A 127 13.14 0.80 -10.56
N ASN A 128 12.94 1.78 -11.45
CA ASN A 128 13.67 3.04 -11.47
C ASN A 128 13.43 3.93 -10.24
N GLN A 129 12.35 3.71 -9.48
CA GLN A 129 12.11 4.41 -8.21
C GLN A 129 12.96 3.87 -7.05
N PHE A 130 13.62 2.73 -7.21
CA PHE A 130 14.45 2.12 -6.17
C PHE A 130 15.92 2.40 -6.42
N LEU A 131 16.66 2.71 -5.35
CA LEU A 131 18.10 2.86 -5.40
C LEU A 131 18.74 1.46 -5.47
N LEU A 132 18.79 0.92 -6.69
CA LEU A 132 19.46 -0.34 -6.97
C LEU A 132 20.98 -0.11 -6.98
N GLY A 133 21.72 -1.02 -6.34
CA GLY A 133 23.18 -0.97 -6.33
C GLY A 133 23.79 -1.08 -4.95
N THR A 134 25.03 -0.62 -4.85
CA THR A 134 25.87 -0.76 -3.67
C THR A 134 26.07 0.58 -3.00
N THR A 135 25.84 0.63 -1.69
CA THR A 135 26.00 1.84 -0.85
C THR A 135 26.81 1.50 0.39
N SER A 136 27.36 2.50 1.09
CA SER A 136 28.01 2.27 2.38
C SER A 136 27.00 1.71 3.39
N CYS A 137 27.42 0.74 4.20
CA CYS A 137 26.56 0.16 5.21
C CYS A 137 26.07 1.24 6.19
N SER A 138 24.77 1.23 6.47
CA SER A 138 24.10 2.21 7.33
C SER A 138 24.25 1.91 8.82
N ARG A 139 24.80 0.75 9.18
CA ARG A 139 24.98 0.35 10.57
C ARG A 139 26.19 1.01 11.21
N GLN A 140 26.01 1.38 12.47
CA GLN A 140 27.09 1.88 13.30
C GLN A 140 28.23 0.85 13.35
N ASP A 141 29.47 1.35 13.26
CA ASP A 141 30.71 0.57 13.31
C ASP A 141 30.89 -0.47 12.19
N CYS A 142 30.17 -0.33 11.07
CA CYS A 142 30.37 -1.15 9.87
C CYS A 142 30.91 -0.29 8.73
N ASN A 143 32.12 -0.61 8.27
CA ASN A 143 32.74 -0.07 7.04
C ASN A 143 32.51 -1.00 5.83
N GLY A 144 31.49 -1.84 5.88
CA GLY A 144 31.07 -2.70 4.78
C GLY A 144 30.23 -1.94 3.76
N GLU A 145 29.86 -2.67 2.71
CA GLU A 145 28.95 -2.21 1.68
C GLU A 145 27.62 -2.97 1.79
N GLU A 146 26.52 -2.26 1.61
CA GLU A 146 25.17 -2.80 1.46
C GLU A 146 24.82 -2.86 -0.02
N SER A 147 24.50 -4.05 -0.51
CA SER A 147 23.92 -4.24 -1.84
C SER A 147 22.41 -4.37 -1.72
N THR A 148 21.68 -3.54 -2.46
CA THR A 148 20.22 -3.55 -2.52
C THR A 148 19.78 -4.18 -3.82
N SER A 149 18.98 -5.24 -3.73
CA SER A 149 18.38 -5.91 -4.89
C SER A 149 17.06 -5.26 -5.31
N SER A 150 16.62 -5.51 -6.55
CA SER A 150 15.27 -5.13 -7.01
C SER A 150 14.22 -5.60 -6.00
N PRO A 151 13.28 -4.72 -5.60
CA PRO A 151 12.27 -5.06 -4.61
C PRO A 151 11.40 -6.20 -5.11
N ARG A 152 11.09 -7.11 -4.21
CA ARG A 152 10.17 -8.21 -4.53
C ARG A 152 8.74 -7.73 -4.34
N PRO A 153 7.81 -8.11 -5.23
CA PRO A 153 6.41 -7.87 -4.99
C PRO A 153 5.97 -8.54 -3.69
N GLY A 154 5.18 -7.81 -2.91
CA GLY A 154 4.39 -8.39 -1.86
C GLY A 154 3.26 -9.25 -2.44
N LYS A 155 2.39 -9.74 -1.57
CA LYS A 155 1.26 -10.56 -1.99
C LYS A 155 0.24 -9.78 -2.84
N TYR A 156 0.21 -8.46 -2.67
CA TYR A 156 -0.68 -7.57 -3.40
C TYR A 156 0.08 -6.30 -3.75
N LEU A 157 -0.20 -5.71 -4.91
CA LEU A 157 0.37 -4.43 -5.30
C LEU A 157 -0.68 -3.33 -5.10
N ASN A 158 -0.40 -2.35 -4.23
CA ASN A 158 -1.19 -1.13 -4.02
C ASN A 158 -0.50 0.06 -4.67
N CYS A 159 -1.11 0.64 -5.70
CA CYS A 159 -0.57 1.80 -6.41
C CYS A 159 -1.46 3.01 -6.20
N ILE A 160 -0.82 4.16 -6.01
CA ILE A 160 -1.43 5.48 -6.01
C ILE A 160 -1.05 6.14 -7.32
N VAL A 161 -2.03 6.38 -8.16
CA VAL A 161 -1.79 6.98 -9.47
C VAL A 161 -1.76 8.50 -9.31
N VAL A 162 -0.76 9.15 -9.90
CA VAL A 162 -0.60 10.61 -9.85
C VAL A 162 -0.55 11.15 -11.28
N ARG A 163 -1.30 12.23 -11.54
CA ARG A 163 -1.28 12.95 -12.82
C ARG A 163 -0.42 14.20 -12.70
N SER A 164 0.44 14.47 -13.69
CA SER A 164 1.29 15.67 -13.70
C SER A 164 0.48 16.91 -14.04
N GLY A 165 0.63 17.97 -13.22
CA GLY A 165 0.01 19.28 -13.42
C GLY A 165 -1.37 19.42 -12.78
N SER A 166 -1.39 19.97 -11.55
CA SER A 166 -2.56 20.48 -10.79
C SER A 166 -3.82 19.60 -10.69
N ASP A 167 -4.20 19.29 -9.44
CA ASP A 167 -5.47 18.68 -9.02
C ASP A 167 -5.63 17.16 -9.26
N VAL A 168 -4.95 16.43 -8.37
CA VAL A 168 -5.40 15.23 -7.62
C VAL A 168 -6.55 14.43 -8.25
N MET A 169 -6.25 13.75 -9.35
CA MET A 169 -6.94 12.52 -9.71
C MET A 169 -6.11 11.35 -9.19
N LYS A 170 -6.66 10.59 -8.25
CA LYS A 170 -6.00 9.45 -7.59
C LYS A 170 -6.80 8.20 -7.86
N SER A 171 -6.42 7.47 -8.89
CA SER A 171 -6.88 6.11 -9.10
C SER A 171 -6.03 5.17 -8.24
N TYR A 172 -6.66 4.16 -7.65
CA TYR A 172 -5.96 3.14 -6.88
C TYR A 172 -5.98 1.86 -7.68
N TYR A 173 -4.96 1.04 -7.47
CA TYR A 173 -4.88 -0.27 -8.10
C TYR A 173 -4.58 -1.29 -7.01
N LEU A 174 -5.25 -2.44 -7.09
CA LEU A 174 -4.97 -3.61 -6.29
C LEU A 174 -4.87 -4.80 -7.23
N SER A 175 -3.67 -5.34 -7.42
CA SER A 175 -3.48 -6.61 -8.14
C SER A 175 -2.92 -7.66 -7.21
N VAL A 176 -3.39 -8.90 -7.41
CA VAL A 176 -2.88 -10.07 -6.71
C VAL A 176 -1.64 -10.56 -7.46
N CYS A 177 -0.49 -10.55 -6.79
CA CYS A 177 0.71 -11.16 -7.35
C CYS A 177 0.63 -12.68 -7.12
N PRO A 178 0.63 -13.53 -8.17
CA PRO A 178 0.58 -14.96 -8.00
C PRO A 178 1.86 -15.47 -7.29
N PRO A 179 1.75 -16.41 -6.33
CA PRO A 179 2.87 -16.85 -5.50
C PRO A 179 3.95 -17.67 -6.24
N ASP A 180 3.64 -18.24 -7.41
CA ASP A 180 4.43 -19.34 -8.00
C ASP A 180 5.27 -18.95 -9.24
N ARG A 181 5.75 -17.71 -9.35
CA ARG A 181 6.77 -17.39 -10.37
C ARG A 181 7.99 -16.68 -9.77
N PRO A 182 9.19 -17.29 -9.79
CA PRO A 182 10.44 -16.62 -9.45
C PRO A 182 10.92 -15.68 -10.57
N SER A 183 10.06 -15.26 -11.49
CA SER A 183 10.42 -14.39 -12.61
C SER A 183 10.03 -12.95 -12.32
N ARG A 184 10.96 -12.05 -12.65
CA ARG A 184 10.91 -10.57 -12.65
C ARG A 184 9.81 -9.98 -13.54
N THR A 185 8.64 -10.60 -13.59
CA THR A 185 7.56 -10.26 -14.51
C THR A 185 6.26 -10.23 -13.75
N PHE A 186 5.71 -9.04 -13.59
CA PHE A 186 4.38 -8.86 -13.04
C PHE A 186 3.37 -9.47 -14.00
N ASN A 187 2.82 -10.63 -13.64
CA ASN A 187 1.90 -11.33 -14.53
C ASN A 187 0.58 -10.55 -14.66
N ARG A 188 0.25 -10.11 -15.89
CA ARG A 188 -0.94 -9.29 -16.21
C ARG A 188 -2.25 -10.01 -15.84
N ARG A 189 -2.78 -9.73 -14.65
CA ARG A 189 -4.23 -9.62 -14.42
C ARG A 189 -4.49 -8.26 -13.79
N THR A 190 -4.77 -7.32 -14.68
CA THR A 190 -4.95 -5.91 -14.37
C THR A 190 -6.41 -5.65 -14.01
N PHE A 191 -6.68 -5.23 -12.78
CA PHE A 191 -7.96 -4.65 -12.41
C PHE A 191 -7.81 -3.14 -12.48
N LEU A 192 -8.29 -2.54 -13.57
CA LEU A 192 -8.37 -1.10 -13.70
C LEU A 192 -9.62 -0.64 -12.93
N LEU A 193 -9.41 0.05 -11.80
CA LEU A 193 -10.49 0.80 -11.17
C LEU A 193 -10.69 2.07 -11.99
N ARG A 194 -11.74 2.05 -12.82
CA ARG A 194 -12.15 3.20 -13.62
C ARG A 194 -12.79 4.27 -12.74
N ASP A 195 -12.70 5.49 -13.23
CA ASP A 195 -12.92 6.75 -12.54
C ASP A 195 -14.29 6.90 -11.86
N PHE A 196 -14.30 7.61 -10.72
CA PHE A 196 -15.45 8.31 -10.14
C PHE A 196 -15.16 9.82 -10.15
#